data_AF-G2E7R5-F1
#
_entry.id   AF-G2E7R5-F1
#
_cell.length_a   1.000
_cell.length_b   1.000
_cell.length_c   1.000
_cell.angle_alpha   90.00
_cell.angle_beta   90.00
_cell.angle_gamma   90.00
#
_symmetry.space_group_name_H-M   'P 1'
#
loop_
_entity.id
_entity.type
_entity.pdbx_description
1 polymer ?
#
loop_
_entity_poly.entity_id
_entity_poly.type
_entity_poly.pdbx_seq_one_letter_code
_entity_poly.pdbx_strand_id
1 'polypeptide(L)'
;MQRTQQPVQTEESYITRSGAVQLDANALLPVSSINGQRIASQSVYTEQLISLEFFSGEETTVIVSSESRPTPESISLIGRLPNRKFASFSMVVDPIHYMISLQNPESDTLFRVVGDTESGAGQVFEIDLKQMTDVQHLPPLVPPTD
;
A
#
# COMPACT_ATOMS: atom_id res chain seq x y z
N MET A 1 -42.75 0.59 -15.90
CA MET A 1 -41.71 1.63 -15.74
C MET A 1 -40.54 0.99 -14.99
N GLN A 2 -39.45 0.65 -15.68
CA GLN A 2 -38.26 0.07 -15.06
C GLN A 2 -37.35 1.22 -14.60
N ARG A 3 -37.10 1.32 -13.28
CA ARG A 3 -36.04 2.19 -12.76
C ARG A 3 -34.72 1.49 -13.00
N THR A 4 -33.95 1.99 -13.96
CA THR A 4 -32.53 1.68 -14.09
C THR A 4 -31.84 2.15 -12.81
N GLN A 5 -31.46 1.21 -11.95
CA GLN A 5 -30.57 1.53 -10.84
C GLN A 5 -29.18 1.72 -11.46
N GLN A 6 -28.80 2.98 -11.68
CA GLN A 6 -27.39 3.32 -11.88
C GLN A 6 -26.65 2.95 -10.60
N PRO A 7 -25.52 2.22 -10.65
CA PRO A 7 -24.68 2.08 -9.49
C PRO A 7 -24.17 3.48 -9.13
N VAL A 8 -24.54 3.97 -7.95
CA VAL A 8 -23.94 5.15 -7.36
C VAL A 8 -22.49 4.76 -7.07
N GLN A 9 -21.59 5.20 -7.93
CA GLN A 9 -20.16 5.14 -7.69
C GLN A 9 -19.90 6.19 -6.61
N THR A 10 -20.04 5.79 -5.35
CA THR A 10 -19.70 6.63 -4.20
C THR A 10 -18.19 6.81 -4.25
N GLU A 11 -17.72 7.91 -4.84
CA GLU A 11 -16.35 8.37 -4.60
C GLU A 11 -16.20 8.50 -3.09
N GLU A 12 -15.34 7.67 -2.52
CA GLU A 12 -15.15 7.60 -1.07
C GLU A 12 -14.66 8.97 -0.61
N SER A 13 -15.46 9.67 0.22
CA SER A 13 -15.23 11.08 0.58
C SER A 13 -13.90 11.34 1.31
N TYR A 14 -13.24 10.28 1.76
CA TYR A 14 -11.93 10.33 2.39
C TYR A 14 -10.75 10.28 1.41
N ILE A 15 -10.98 9.95 0.13
CA ILE A 15 -9.93 10.00 -0.89
C ILE A 15 -9.79 11.46 -1.35
N THR A 16 -8.68 12.10 -1.00
CA THR A 16 -8.41 13.50 -1.34
C THR A 16 -7.79 13.64 -2.73
N ARG A 17 -7.01 12.64 -3.16
CA ARG A 17 -6.30 12.62 -4.44
C ARG A 17 -6.09 11.20 -4.94
N SER A 18 -6.05 11.02 -6.25
CA SER A 18 -5.56 9.79 -6.88
C SER A 18 -4.57 10.09 -7.98
N GLY A 19 -3.69 9.13 -8.28
CA GLY A 19 -2.65 9.28 -9.29
C GLY A 19 -2.11 7.94 -9.76
N ALA A 20 -1.17 8.00 -10.71
CA ALA A 20 -0.44 6.84 -11.19
C ALA A 20 0.99 6.87 -10.64
N VAL A 21 1.54 5.69 -10.38
CA VAL A 21 2.93 5.50 -9.93
C VAL A 21 3.58 4.37 -10.71
N GLN A 22 4.91 4.37 -10.71
CA GLN A 22 5.72 3.32 -11.33
C GLN A 22 6.68 2.75 -10.28
N LEU A 23 6.68 1.43 -10.12
CA LEU A 23 7.59 0.68 -9.28
C LEU A 23 8.57 -0.12 -10.16
N ASP A 24 9.87 -0.03 -9.89
CA ASP A 24 10.83 -0.99 -10.42
C ASP A 24 10.82 -2.26 -9.57
N ALA A 25 9.87 -3.15 -9.87
CA ALA A 25 9.71 -4.39 -9.13
C ALA A 25 10.87 -5.38 -9.36
N ASN A 26 11.72 -5.20 -10.37
CA ASN A 26 12.83 -6.12 -10.65
C ASN A 26 13.92 -6.07 -9.57
N ALA A 27 14.06 -4.94 -8.88
CA ALA A 27 14.96 -4.81 -7.74
C ALA A 27 14.54 -5.71 -6.56
N LEU A 28 13.25 -6.01 -6.43
CA LEU A 28 12.65 -6.77 -5.32
C LEU A 28 12.33 -8.22 -5.71
N LEU A 29 11.84 -8.42 -6.93
CA LEU A 29 11.44 -9.68 -7.54
C LEU A 29 12.06 -9.84 -8.94
N PRO A 30 13.39 -10.06 -9.03
CA PRO A 30 14.04 -10.30 -10.31
C PRO A 30 13.46 -11.53 -11.02
N VAL A 31 13.42 -11.46 -12.35
CA VAL A 31 13.04 -12.59 -13.20
C VAL A 31 14.23 -13.56 -13.29
N SER A 32 14.01 -14.81 -12.89
CA SER A 32 14.99 -15.89 -13.00
C SER A 32 15.30 -16.20 -14.45
N SER A 33 16.58 -16.21 -14.81
CA SER A 33 17.04 -16.57 -16.16
C SER A 33 16.86 -18.06 -16.49
N ILE A 34 16.61 -18.91 -15.49
CA ILE A 34 16.53 -20.37 -15.66
C ILE A 34 15.12 -20.80 -16.06
N ASN A 35 14.10 -20.23 -15.42
CA ASN A 35 12.71 -20.67 -15.57
C ASN A 35 11.70 -19.51 -15.81
N GLY A 36 12.18 -18.26 -15.92
CA GLY A 36 11.33 -17.10 -16.13
C GLY A 36 10.45 -16.72 -14.94
N GLN A 37 10.58 -17.39 -13.80
CA GLN A 37 9.80 -17.08 -12.59
C GLN A 37 10.39 -15.89 -11.85
N ARG A 38 9.53 -15.07 -11.25
CA ARG A 38 9.96 -14.01 -10.33
C ARG A 38 10.19 -14.60 -8.94
N ILE A 39 11.40 -14.38 -8.41
CA ILE A 39 11.80 -14.89 -7.09
C ILE A 39 12.25 -13.70 -6.26
N ALA A 40 11.89 -13.69 -4.98
CA ALA A 40 12.30 -12.65 -4.04
C ALA A 40 13.83 -12.54 -3.99
N SER A 41 14.30 -11.30 -4.14
CA SER A 41 15.71 -10.96 -4.03
C SER A 41 16.28 -11.42 -2.70
N GLN A 42 17.50 -11.95 -2.74
CA GLN A 42 18.27 -12.33 -1.55
C GLN A 42 19.04 -11.14 -0.95
N SER A 43 18.92 -9.96 -1.55
CA SER A 43 19.54 -8.73 -1.02
C SER A 43 18.93 -8.35 0.32
N VAL A 44 19.73 -7.77 1.21
CA VAL A 44 19.27 -7.28 2.52
C VAL A 44 18.93 -5.80 2.39
N TYR A 45 17.67 -5.46 2.66
CA TYR A 45 17.09 -4.12 2.61
C TYR A 45 16.98 -3.46 3.98
N THR A 46 17.11 -4.19 5.09
CA THR A 46 17.12 -3.61 6.44
C THR A 46 18.14 -2.48 6.57
N GLU A 47 17.73 -1.36 7.17
CA GLU A 47 18.45 -0.08 7.27
C GLU A 47 18.74 0.63 5.93
N GLN A 48 18.23 0.14 4.80
CA GLN A 48 18.29 0.87 3.54
C GLN A 48 17.25 1.98 3.49
N LEU A 49 17.56 3.00 2.68
CA LEU A 49 16.67 4.10 2.36
C LEU A 49 15.92 3.76 1.06
N ILE A 50 14.59 3.84 1.10
CA ILE A 50 13.75 3.78 -0.09
C ILE A 50 13.19 5.18 -0.31
N SER A 51 13.43 5.73 -1.50
CA SER A 51 12.77 6.96 -1.93
C SER A 51 11.46 6.63 -2.63
N LEU A 52 10.41 7.37 -2.30
CA LEU A 52 9.06 7.22 -2.80
C LEU A 52 8.59 8.57 -3.32
N GLU A 53 8.08 8.61 -4.54
CA GLU A 53 7.40 9.78 -5.09
C GLU A 53 5.99 9.34 -5.50
N PHE A 54 5.01 9.63 -4.65
CA PHE A 54 3.61 9.26 -4.92
C PHE A 54 2.94 10.23 -5.89
N PHE A 55 3.30 11.50 -5.79
CA PHE A 55 2.80 12.57 -6.63
C PHE A 55 3.96 13.45 -7.08
N SER A 56 3.86 14.02 -8.28
CA SER A 56 4.95 14.78 -8.88
C SER A 56 5.42 15.90 -7.96
N GLY A 57 6.71 15.87 -7.60
CA GLY A 57 7.36 16.87 -6.74
C GLY A 57 7.25 16.61 -5.24
N GLU A 58 6.64 15.48 -4.83
CA GLU A 58 6.50 15.08 -3.42
C GLU A 58 7.31 13.81 -3.15
N GLU A 59 8.62 13.98 -2.93
CA GLU A 59 9.53 12.89 -2.57
C GLU A 59 9.51 12.65 -1.05
N THR A 60 9.39 11.39 -0.65
CA THR A 60 9.46 10.93 0.73
C THR A 60 10.44 9.77 0.84
N THR A 61 11.37 9.87 1.78
CA THR A 61 12.28 8.76 2.09
C THR A 61 11.75 7.95 3.27
N VAL A 62 11.88 6.62 3.21
CA VAL A 62 11.63 5.71 4.34
C VAL A 62 12.89 4.90 4.64
N ILE A 63 13.11 4.61 5.92
CA ILE A 63 14.14 3.67 6.38
C ILE A 63 13.47 2.32 6.57
N VAL A 64 13.95 1.27 5.90
CA VAL A 64 13.46 -0.10 6.10
C VAL A 64 13.91 -0.57 7.47
N SER A 65 12.96 -0.89 8.35
CA SER A 65 13.23 -1.39 9.69
C SER A 65 13.24 -2.91 9.76
N SER A 66 12.48 -3.58 8.88
CA SER A 66 12.47 -5.03 8.79
C SER A 66 12.03 -5.49 7.41
N GLU A 67 12.40 -6.72 7.11
CA GLU A 67 12.02 -7.42 5.89
C GLU A 67 11.63 -8.85 6.21
N SER A 68 10.79 -9.44 5.36
CA SER A 68 10.48 -10.86 5.41
C SER A 68 10.19 -11.39 4.01
N ARG A 69 10.36 -12.70 3.84
CA ARG A 69 10.08 -13.44 2.60
C ARG A 69 9.13 -14.58 2.94
N PRO A 70 7.80 -14.32 3.05
CA PRO A 70 6.83 -15.33 3.48
C PRO A 70 6.80 -16.54 2.56
N THR A 71 7.03 -16.30 1.26
CA THR A 71 7.25 -17.33 0.24
C THR A 71 8.51 -16.98 -0.57
N PRO A 72 9.08 -17.94 -1.32
CA PRO A 72 10.20 -17.64 -2.22
C PRO A 72 9.90 -16.58 -3.28
N GLU A 73 8.62 -16.33 -3.56
CA GLU A 73 8.13 -15.45 -4.62
C GLU A 73 7.59 -14.12 -4.09
N SER A 74 7.66 -13.89 -2.77
CA SER A 74 7.15 -12.67 -2.15
C SER A 74 8.16 -12.04 -1.22
N ILE A 75 8.13 -10.71 -1.17
CA ILE A 75 8.90 -9.91 -0.22
C ILE A 75 7.98 -8.90 0.44
N SER A 76 8.15 -8.75 1.75
CA SER A 76 7.46 -7.74 2.54
C SER A 76 8.50 -6.89 3.26
N LEU A 77 8.39 -5.59 3.09
CA LEU A 77 9.24 -4.58 3.72
C LEU A 77 8.39 -3.74 4.66
N ILE A 78 8.91 -3.53 5.87
CA ILE A 78 8.33 -2.61 6.85
C ILE A 78 9.36 -1.54 7.12
N GLY A 79 8.91 -0.30 7.22
CA GLY A 79 9.79 0.84 7.41
C GLY A 79 9.15 1.97 8.18
N ARG A 80 9.94 3.00 8.39
CA ARG A 80 9.58 4.21 9.13
C ARG A 80 10.11 5.44 8.43
N LEU A 81 9.39 6.56 8.58
CA LEU A 81 9.91 7.86 8.17
C LEU A 81 11.15 8.25 8.99
N PRO A 82 12.08 9.03 8.42
CA PRO A 82 13.18 9.64 9.15
C PRO A 82 12.70 10.32 10.44
N ASN A 83 13.47 10.19 11.50
CA ASN A 83 13.16 10.76 12.82
C ASN A 83 11.88 10.22 13.50
N ARG A 84 11.22 9.19 12.94
CA ARG A 84 10.11 8.48 13.62
C ARG A 84 10.59 7.18 14.25
N LYS A 85 9.98 6.86 15.38
CA LYS A 85 10.22 5.62 16.14
C LYS A 85 9.33 4.46 15.67
N PHE A 86 8.14 4.74 15.18
CA PHE A 86 7.15 3.73 14.82
C PHE A 86 7.16 3.46 13.32
N ALA A 87 6.92 2.20 12.96
CA ALA A 87 6.73 1.80 11.57
C ALA A 87 5.50 2.51 11.00
N SER A 88 5.68 3.11 9.83
CA SER A 88 4.68 3.92 9.15
C SER A 88 4.59 3.58 7.67
N PHE A 89 5.45 2.67 7.21
CA PHE A 89 5.54 2.19 5.85
C PHE A 89 5.43 0.68 5.83
N SER A 90 4.65 0.15 4.90
CA SER A 90 4.68 -1.25 4.51
C SER A 90 4.62 -1.38 3.00
N MET A 91 5.34 -2.37 2.47
CA MET A 91 5.30 -2.74 1.07
C MET A 91 5.28 -4.25 0.99
N VAL A 92 4.38 -4.80 0.19
CA VAL A 92 4.33 -6.22 -0.13
C VAL A 92 4.38 -6.34 -1.64
N VAL A 93 5.25 -7.21 -2.14
CA VAL A 93 5.38 -7.48 -3.57
C VAL A 93 5.34 -8.99 -3.75
N ASP A 94 4.47 -9.45 -4.63
CA ASP A 94 4.38 -10.82 -5.12
C ASP A 94 4.47 -10.82 -6.66
N PRO A 95 4.49 -11.98 -7.35
CA PRO A 95 4.71 -12.02 -8.79
C PRO A 95 3.66 -11.31 -9.63
N ILE A 96 2.46 -11.09 -9.09
CA ILE A 96 1.30 -10.56 -9.79
C ILE A 96 1.06 -9.11 -9.39
N HIS A 97 1.09 -8.84 -8.09
CA HIS A 97 0.69 -7.56 -7.53
C HIS A 97 1.69 -7.02 -6.52
N TYR A 98 1.63 -5.72 -6.34
CA TYR A 98 2.28 -5.05 -5.22
C TYR A 98 1.32 -4.10 -4.53
N MET A 99 1.56 -3.91 -3.24
CA MET A 99 0.82 -2.98 -2.41
C MET A 99 1.80 -2.19 -1.55
N ILE A 100 1.57 -0.88 -1.45
CA ILE A 100 2.34 0.01 -0.58
C ILE A 100 1.36 0.78 0.30
N SER A 101 1.68 0.91 1.58
CA SER A 101 0.99 1.80 2.50
C SER A 101 2.02 2.69 3.19
N LEU A 102 1.81 4.00 3.17
CA LEU A 102 2.58 4.96 3.96
C LEU A 102 1.62 5.85 4.74
N GLN A 103 1.68 5.80 6.06
CA GLN A 103 0.95 6.69 6.94
C GLN A 103 1.86 7.83 7.42
N ASN A 104 1.46 9.08 7.21
CA ASN A 104 2.09 10.24 7.82
C ASN A 104 1.27 10.69 9.05
N PRO A 105 1.78 10.45 10.27
CA PRO A 105 1.04 10.79 11.49
C PRO A 105 0.95 12.29 11.77
N GLU A 106 1.72 13.15 11.09
CA GLU A 106 1.63 14.61 11.32
C GLU A 106 0.51 15.26 10.53
N SER A 107 0.18 14.71 9.36
CA SER A 107 -0.86 15.23 8.48
C SER A 107 -2.14 14.40 8.54
N ASP A 108 -2.17 13.32 9.31
CA ASP A 108 -3.25 12.32 9.33
C ASP A 108 -3.55 11.79 7.91
N THR A 109 -2.52 11.63 7.09
CA THR A 109 -2.62 11.19 5.70
C THR A 109 -2.15 9.75 5.56
N LEU A 110 -2.88 8.96 4.77
CA LEU A 110 -2.47 7.63 4.33
C LEU A 110 -2.32 7.64 2.81
N PHE A 111 -1.14 7.29 2.32
CA PHE A 111 -0.92 6.95 0.93
C PHE A 111 -1.07 5.44 0.76
N ARG A 112 -1.96 5.01 -0.13
CA ARG A 112 -2.14 3.61 -0.48
C ARG A 112 -1.89 3.42 -1.96
N VAL A 113 -1.02 2.48 -2.30
CA VAL A 113 -0.73 2.07 -3.67
C VAL A 113 -1.14 0.64 -3.87
N VAL A 114 -1.77 0.36 -5.00
CA VAL A 114 -1.98 -0.98 -5.52
C VAL A 114 -1.54 -0.99 -6.98
N GLY A 115 -0.76 -1.99 -7.37
CA GLY A 115 -0.28 -2.09 -8.74
C GLY A 115 0.05 -3.51 -9.17
N ASP A 116 0.47 -3.59 -10.43
CA ASP A 116 0.84 -4.81 -11.13
C ASP A 116 2.36 -4.97 -11.14
N THR A 117 2.87 -6.11 -10.69
CA THR A 117 4.31 -6.37 -10.56
C THR A 117 5.00 -6.52 -11.91
N GLU A 118 4.29 -7.04 -12.92
CA GLU A 118 4.87 -7.30 -14.24
C GLU A 118 5.22 -5.99 -14.96
N SER A 119 4.25 -5.09 -15.06
CA SER A 119 4.40 -3.77 -15.66
C SER A 119 5.03 -2.75 -14.71
N GLY A 120 4.95 -2.98 -13.40
CA GLY A 120 5.31 -2.03 -12.34
C GLY A 120 4.36 -0.83 -12.24
N ALA A 121 3.27 -0.80 -13.03
CA ALA A 121 2.32 0.30 -13.00
C ALA A 121 1.36 0.13 -11.82
N GLY A 122 1.05 1.23 -11.14
CA GLY A 122 0.11 1.22 -10.04
C GLY A 122 -0.69 2.50 -9.90
N GLN A 123 -1.73 2.42 -9.08
CA GLN A 123 -2.56 3.55 -8.70
C GLN A 123 -2.28 3.91 -7.25
N VAL A 124 -2.06 5.19 -7.00
CA VAL A 124 -1.94 5.75 -5.65
C VAL A 124 -3.19 6.51 -5.28
N PHE A 125 -3.56 6.39 -4.01
CA PHE A 125 -4.63 7.12 -3.37
C PHE A 125 -4.08 7.84 -2.15
N GLU A 126 -4.36 9.12 -2.06
CA GLU A 126 -4.17 9.92 -0.85
C GLU A 126 -5.48 9.90 -0.07
N ILE A 127 -5.41 9.48 1.18
CA ILE A 127 -6.56 9.27 2.06
C ILE A 127 -6.39 10.18 3.28
N ASP A 128 -7.39 11.02 3.54
CA ASP A 128 -7.51 11.77 4.78
C ASP A 128 -8.12 10.88 5.85
N LEU A 129 -7.31 10.50 6.84
CA LEU A 129 -7.75 9.62 7.92
C LEU A 129 -8.77 10.30 8.85
N LYS A 130 -8.90 11.63 8.84
CA LYS A 130 -9.94 12.34 9.61
C LYS A 130 -11.33 12.19 8.99
N GLN A 131 -11.37 12.00 7.67
CA GLN A 131 -12.60 11.80 6.90
C GLN A 131 -13.02 10.32 6.90
N MET A 132 -12.12 9.41 7.25
CA MET A 132 -12.47 8.01 7.53
C MET A 132 -13.28 7.98 8.82
N THR A 133 -14.61 8.04 8.68
CA THR A 133 -15.55 7.97 9.81
C THR A 133 -15.17 6.81 10.73
N ASP A 134 -15.09 7.07 12.04
CA ASP A 134 -15.05 6.01 13.04
C ASP A 134 -16.19 5.03 12.72
N VAL A 135 -15.84 3.76 12.53
CA VAL A 135 -16.84 2.70 12.51
C VAL A 135 -17.50 2.75 13.87
N GLN A 136 -18.65 3.42 13.97
CA GLN A 136 -19.45 3.41 15.17
C GLN A 136 -19.83 1.96 15.39
N HIS A 137 -19.15 1.31 16.34
CA HIS A 137 -19.54 0.00 16.81
C HIS A 137 -20.96 0.14 17.35
N LEU A 138 -21.94 -0.25 16.54
CA LEU A 138 -23.29 -0.45 17.04
C LEU A 138 -23.18 -1.47 18.17
N PRO A 139 -23.70 -1.17 19.38
CA PRO A 139 -23.72 -2.15 20.44
C PRO A 139 -24.39 -3.42 19.92
N PRO A 140 -23.92 -4.61 20.33
CA PRO A 140 -24.51 -5.86 19.86
C PRO A 140 -26.02 -5.85 20.12
N LEU A 141 -26.80 -6.14 19.07
CA LEU A 141 -28.24 -6.28 19.20
C LEU A 141 -28.50 -7.49 20.10
N VAL A 142 -28.98 -7.25 21.32
CA VAL A 142 -29.45 -8.32 22.20
C VAL A 142 -30.77 -8.82 21.60
N PRO A 143 -30.88 -10.11 21.24
CA PRO A 143 -32.16 -10.66 20.78
C PRO A 143 -33.21 -10.52 21.88
N PRO A 144 -34.47 -10.18 21.55
CA PRO A 144 -35.54 -10.26 22.53
C PRO A 144 -35.67 -11.72 23.00
N THR A 145 -35.52 -11.94 24.30
CA THR A 145 -35.86 -13.20 24.95
C THR A 145 -37.38 -13.31 25.01
N ASP A 146 -37.95 -14.17 24.18
CA ASP A 146 -39.27 -14.78 24.40
C ASP A 146 -39.13 -16.03 25.29
#